data_AF-A0A371CGV9-F1
#
_entry.id   AF-A0A371CGV9-F1
#
_cell.length_a   1.000
_cell.length_b   1.000
_cell.length_c   1.000
_cell.angle_alpha   90.00
_cell.angle_beta   90.00
_cell.angle_gamma   90.00
#
_symmetry.space_group_name_H-M   'P 1'
#
loop_
_entity.id
_entity.type
_entity.pdbx_description
1 polymer ?
#
loop_
_entity_poly.entity_id
_entity_poly.type
_entity_poly.pdbx_seq_one_letter_code
_entity_poly.pdbx_strand_id
1 'polypeptide(L)'
;MLHLHDPLATPEELRDLIIYVSHLLLPLEEFLESPPPPPNSRVPRTPPGGRGRPAYVINLARAQQLHNLGNLWDNVATAMGVARRTLYNHLECAGLSTAHPEHADITDDELDEVVAEISIMHSFVGSTIVHGHLESRGIHVSLAHVKESMQRVDPMGRWAGIIK
;
A
#
# COMPACT_ATOMS: atom_id res chain seq x y z
N MET A 1 -7.24 -40.95 -11.61
CA MET A 1 -8.46 -40.59 -10.86
C MET A 1 -8.00 -40.26 -9.45
N LEU A 2 -7.68 -38.99 -9.18
CA LEU A 2 -7.10 -38.56 -7.88
C LEU A 2 -8.22 -38.47 -6.86
N HIS A 3 -8.24 -39.40 -5.92
CA HIS A 3 -9.14 -39.40 -4.77
C HIS A 3 -8.69 -38.32 -3.77
N LEU A 4 -9.24 -37.12 -3.89
CA LEU A 4 -9.27 -36.12 -2.81
C LEU A 4 -10.43 -36.45 -1.87
N HIS A 5 -10.22 -37.42 -0.98
CA HIS A 5 -11.00 -37.47 0.25
C HIS A 5 -10.04 -37.22 1.40
N ASP A 6 -9.79 -35.93 1.64
CA ASP A 6 -9.23 -35.50 2.91
C ASP A 6 -10.41 -35.37 3.89
N PRO A 7 -10.50 -36.21 4.94
CA PRO A 7 -11.63 -36.21 5.87
C PRO A 7 -11.63 -35.01 6.83
N LEU A 8 -10.65 -34.10 6.74
CA LEU A 8 -10.57 -32.92 7.60
C LEU A 8 -11.10 -31.63 6.97
N ALA A 9 -11.26 -31.56 5.63
CA ALA A 9 -11.68 -30.33 4.97
C ALA A 9 -13.20 -30.16 5.03
N THR A 10 -13.67 -29.37 6.00
CA THR A 10 -15.09 -29.01 6.08
C THR A 10 -15.49 -28.20 4.82
N PRO A 11 -16.77 -28.25 4.39
CA PRO A 11 -17.26 -27.43 3.27
C PRO A 11 -17.12 -25.91 3.49
N GLU A 12 -16.85 -25.52 4.73
CA GLU A 12 -16.55 -24.15 5.15
C GLU A 12 -15.08 -23.83 4.87
N GLU A 13 -14.14 -24.68 5.29
CA GLU A 13 -12.71 -24.52 4.98
C GLU A 13 -12.42 -24.50 3.47
N LEU A 14 -13.13 -25.32 2.68
CA LEU A 14 -13.02 -25.27 1.22
C LEU A 14 -13.52 -23.95 0.64
N ARG A 15 -14.56 -23.37 1.25
CA ARG A 15 -15.10 -22.06 0.85
C ARG A 15 -14.13 -20.94 1.23
N ASP A 16 -13.57 -20.99 2.42
CA ASP A 16 -12.59 -20.02 2.91
C ASP A 16 -11.32 -20.05 2.04
N LEU A 17 -10.88 -21.25 1.64
CA LEU A 17 -9.77 -21.41 0.71
C LEU A 17 -10.07 -20.82 -0.66
N ILE A 18 -11.29 -21.02 -1.19
CA ILE A 18 -11.71 -20.41 -2.46
C ILE A 18 -11.72 -18.88 -2.35
N ILE A 19 -12.30 -18.34 -1.28
CA ILE A 19 -12.33 -16.89 -1.03
C ILE A 19 -10.91 -16.33 -0.95
N TYR A 20 -10.04 -16.99 -0.20
CA TYR A 20 -8.64 -16.60 -0.06
C TYR A 20 -7.89 -16.61 -1.40
N VAL A 21 -8.04 -17.69 -2.18
CA VAL A 21 -7.40 -17.81 -3.51
C VAL A 21 -7.97 -16.76 -4.47
N SER A 22 -9.27 -16.48 -4.45
CA SER A 22 -9.89 -15.43 -5.27
C SER A 22 -9.38 -14.04 -4.90
N HIS A 23 -9.23 -13.72 -3.61
CA HIS A 23 -8.64 -12.45 -3.16
C HIS A 23 -7.17 -12.28 -3.58
N LEU A 24 -6.43 -13.36 -3.77
CA LEU A 24 -5.06 -13.33 -4.29
C LEU A 24 -4.98 -13.21 -5.81
N LEU A 25 -5.93 -13.79 -6.53
CA LEU A 25 -5.95 -13.81 -7.99
C LEU A 25 -6.27 -12.45 -8.60
N LEU A 26 -7.22 -11.72 -8.01
CA LEU A 26 -7.66 -10.41 -8.54
C LEU A 26 -6.50 -9.38 -8.65
N PRO A 27 -5.67 -9.17 -7.62
CA PRO A 27 -4.53 -8.26 -7.73
C PRO A 27 -3.47 -8.71 -8.75
N LEU A 28 -3.32 -10.03 -8.96
CA LEU A 28 -2.36 -10.58 -9.91
C LEU A 28 -2.84 -10.41 -11.35
N GLU A 29 -4.12 -10.61 -11.61
CA GLU A 29 -4.73 -10.32 -12.92
C GLU A 29 -4.62 -8.83 -13.24
N GLU A 30 -4.93 -7.95 -12.28
CA GLU A 30 -4.77 -6.50 -12.45
C GLU A 30 -3.31 -6.09 -12.69
N PHE A 31 -2.36 -6.73 -12.03
CA PHE A 31 -0.93 -6.53 -12.28
C PHE A 31 -0.50 -6.98 -13.69
N LEU A 32 -1.09 -8.05 -14.22
CA LEU A 32 -0.81 -8.51 -15.58
C LEU A 32 -1.43 -7.60 -16.64
N GLU A 33 -2.64 -7.10 -16.40
CA GLU A 33 -3.32 -6.15 -17.30
C GLU A 33 -2.69 -4.75 -17.27
N SER A 34 -2.23 -4.31 -16.09
CA SER A 34 -1.62 -3.01 -15.85
C SER A 34 -0.30 -3.13 -15.09
N PRO A 35 0.76 -3.65 -15.73
CA PRO A 35 2.03 -3.86 -15.05
C PRO A 35 2.59 -2.52 -14.57
N PRO A 36 3.18 -2.46 -13.37
CA PRO A 36 3.88 -1.26 -12.93
C PRO A 36 4.99 -0.94 -13.95
N PRO A 37 5.26 0.35 -14.19
CA PRO A 37 6.28 0.74 -15.14
C PRO A 37 7.63 0.11 -14.75
N PRO A 38 8.43 -0.35 -15.74
CA PRO A 38 9.67 -1.03 -15.46
C PRO A 38 10.62 -0.13 -14.66
N PRO A 39 11.49 -0.73 -13.82
CA PRO A 39 12.56 0.00 -13.15
C PRO A 39 13.36 0.77 -14.22
N ASN A 40 13.53 2.08 -14.03
CA ASN A 40 14.23 2.99 -14.94
C ASN A 40 13.49 3.39 -16.23
N SER A 41 12.17 3.27 -16.29
CA SER A 41 11.41 3.95 -17.37
C SER A 41 11.72 5.46 -17.36
N ARG A 42 12.09 6.02 -18.52
CA ARG A 42 12.29 7.47 -18.62
C ARG A 42 10.94 8.14 -18.43
N VAL A 43 10.86 9.06 -17.46
CA VAL A 43 9.67 9.88 -17.26
C VAL A 43 9.34 10.61 -18.57
N PRO A 44 8.12 10.43 -19.12
CA PRO A 44 7.74 11.07 -20.36
C PRO A 44 7.88 12.59 -20.27
N ARG A 45 8.11 13.25 -21.40
CA ARG A 45 8.19 14.71 -21.47
C ARG A 45 7.08 15.24 -22.37
N THR A 46 6.64 16.47 -22.14
CA THR A 46 5.69 17.12 -23.04
C THR A 46 6.26 17.22 -24.46
N PRO A 47 5.41 17.14 -25.50
CA PRO A 47 5.86 17.31 -26.87
C PRO A 47 6.58 18.65 -27.05
N PRO A 48 7.64 18.72 -27.88
CA PRO A 48 8.34 19.97 -28.15
C PRO A 48 7.44 20.94 -28.93
N GLY A 49 6.75 21.84 -28.24
CA GLY A 49 5.84 22.82 -28.83
C GLY A 49 6.19 24.28 -28.58
N GLY A 50 7.26 24.56 -27.80
CA GLY A 50 7.64 25.93 -27.41
C GLY A 50 9.15 26.10 -27.16
N ARG A 51 9.56 27.33 -26.84
CA ARG A 51 10.94 27.65 -26.44
C ARG A 51 11.22 27.12 -25.03
N GLY A 52 12.32 26.39 -24.86
CA GLY A 52 12.78 25.89 -23.56
C GLY A 52 12.90 24.37 -23.50
N ARG A 53 13.33 23.85 -22.35
CA ARG A 53 13.42 22.41 -22.08
C ARG A 53 12.01 21.85 -21.86
N PRO A 54 11.60 20.77 -22.55
CA PRO A 54 10.31 20.14 -22.33
C PRO A 54 10.11 19.71 -20.87
N ALA A 55 8.92 19.99 -20.33
CA ALA A 55 8.56 19.63 -18.97
C ALA A 55 8.35 18.11 -18.85
N TYR A 56 8.47 17.58 -17.63
CA TYR A 56 8.12 16.19 -17.36
C TYR A 56 6.59 16.04 -17.32
N VAL A 57 6.09 14.93 -17.84
CA VAL A 57 4.69 14.51 -17.66
C VAL A 57 4.66 13.62 -16.44
N ILE A 58 4.27 14.19 -15.31
CA ILE A 58 4.14 13.47 -14.04
C ILE A 58 2.67 13.13 -13.82
N ASN A 59 2.39 11.87 -13.49
CA ASN A 59 1.07 11.48 -13.01
C ASN A 59 0.87 11.99 -11.58
N LEU A 60 0.30 13.19 -11.45
CA LEU A 60 0.07 13.84 -10.15
C LEU A 60 -0.95 13.11 -9.28
N ALA A 61 -1.94 12.43 -9.89
CA ALA A 61 -2.88 11.60 -9.14
C ALA A 61 -2.17 10.45 -8.43
N ARG A 62 -1.26 9.75 -9.13
CA ARG A 62 -0.44 8.70 -8.52
C ARG A 62 0.53 9.25 -7.48
N ALA A 63 1.12 10.42 -7.71
CA ALA A 63 1.99 11.05 -6.72
C ALA A 63 1.21 11.39 -5.43
N GLN A 64 -0.02 11.90 -5.56
CA GLN A 64 -0.88 12.18 -4.41
C GLN A 64 -1.32 10.90 -3.71
N GLN A 65 -1.66 9.83 -4.44
CA GLN A 65 -1.96 8.54 -3.85
C GLN A 65 -0.78 8.01 -3.02
N LEU A 66 0.44 8.03 -3.57
CA LEU A 66 1.63 7.59 -2.84
C LEU A 66 1.88 8.45 -1.58
N HIS A 67 1.70 9.76 -1.68
CA HIS A 67 1.81 10.67 -0.53
C HIS A 67 0.72 10.41 0.53
N ASN A 68 -0.50 10.15 0.09
CA ASN A 68 -1.64 9.73 0.91
C ASN A 68 -1.55 8.27 1.40
N LEU A 69 -0.40 7.60 1.23
CA LEU A 69 -0.10 6.34 1.90
C LEU A 69 0.97 6.56 2.98
N GLY A 70 1.12 7.81 3.44
CA GLY A 70 2.16 8.23 4.39
C GLY A 70 3.57 8.36 3.83
N ASN A 71 3.78 8.32 2.50
CA ASN A 71 5.13 8.48 1.95
C ASN A 71 5.55 9.96 1.90
N LEU A 72 6.76 10.27 2.37
CA LEU A 72 7.36 11.58 2.18
C LEU A 72 7.52 11.90 0.69
N TRP A 73 7.32 13.18 0.33
CA TRP A 73 7.50 13.64 -1.06
C TRP A 73 8.88 13.34 -1.67
N ASP A 74 9.92 13.12 -0.87
CA ASP A 74 11.23 12.64 -1.36
C ASP A 74 11.16 11.21 -1.92
N ASN A 75 10.49 10.33 -1.19
CA ASN A 75 10.28 8.95 -1.60
C ASN A 75 9.35 8.89 -2.81
N VAL A 76 8.29 9.73 -2.80
CA VAL A 76 7.40 9.87 -3.95
C VAL A 76 8.15 10.38 -5.18
N ALA A 77 8.99 11.41 -5.06
CA ALA A 77 9.77 11.93 -6.19
C ALA A 77 10.71 10.86 -6.78
N THR A 78 11.37 10.09 -5.90
CA THR A 78 12.19 8.94 -6.28
C THR A 78 11.37 7.89 -7.04
N ALA A 79 10.21 7.51 -6.50
CA ALA A 79 9.32 6.54 -7.12
C ALA A 79 8.78 7.02 -8.49
N MET A 80 8.57 8.34 -8.63
CA MET A 80 8.15 8.97 -9.88
C MET A 80 9.31 9.22 -10.85
N GLY A 81 10.56 8.89 -10.49
CA GLY A 81 11.73 9.04 -11.35
C GLY A 81 12.16 10.49 -11.60
N VAL A 82 11.84 11.41 -10.69
CA VAL A 82 12.16 12.85 -10.81
C VAL A 82 12.87 13.39 -9.57
N ALA A 83 13.55 14.53 -9.72
CA ALA A 83 14.06 15.25 -8.57
C ALA A 83 12.92 15.84 -7.73
N ARG A 84 13.07 15.89 -6.40
CA ARG A 84 12.11 16.48 -5.46
C ARG A 84 11.60 17.84 -5.95
N ARG A 85 12.51 18.75 -6.33
CA ARG A 85 12.16 20.10 -6.81
C ARG A 85 11.24 20.08 -8.03
N THR A 86 11.42 19.12 -8.94
CA THR A 86 10.57 18.95 -10.12
C THR A 86 9.16 18.56 -9.71
N LEU A 87 9.01 17.61 -8.77
CA LEU A 87 7.70 17.19 -8.27
C LEU A 87 6.98 18.35 -7.56
N TYR A 88 7.67 19.10 -6.71
CA TYR A 88 7.10 20.27 -6.02
C TYR A 88 6.61 21.33 -6.99
N ASN A 89 7.41 21.67 -8.01
CA ASN A 89 6.97 22.62 -9.04
C ASN A 89 5.69 22.15 -9.74
N HIS A 90 5.56 20.85 -10.03
CA HIS A 90 4.36 20.31 -10.65
C HIS A 90 3.14 20.32 -9.71
N LEU A 91 3.32 20.05 -8.41
CA LEU A 91 2.26 20.14 -7.41
C LEU A 91 1.78 21.60 -7.26
N GLU A 92 2.71 22.54 -7.16
CA GLU A 92 2.41 23.98 -7.05
C GLU A 92 1.70 24.50 -8.31
N CYS A 93 2.18 24.15 -9.50
CA CYS A 93 1.50 24.51 -10.75
C CYS A 93 0.08 23.92 -10.85
N ALA A 94 -0.17 22.79 -10.21
CA ALA A 94 -1.49 22.16 -10.15
C ALA A 94 -2.35 22.63 -8.97
N GLY A 95 -1.83 23.50 -8.10
CA GLY A 95 -2.53 23.95 -6.89
C GLY A 95 -2.75 22.85 -5.84
N LEU A 96 -1.95 21.80 -5.86
CA LEU A 96 -2.07 20.67 -4.94
C LEU A 96 -1.32 20.92 -3.63
N SER A 97 -1.93 20.48 -2.53
CA SER A 97 -1.32 20.59 -1.20
C SER A 97 -0.11 19.67 -1.08
N THR A 98 0.96 20.20 -0.49
CA THR A 98 2.15 19.43 -0.11
C THR A 98 2.14 18.99 1.35
N ALA A 99 1.09 19.35 2.10
CA ALA A 99 0.94 18.99 3.50
C ALA A 99 0.84 17.46 3.65
N HIS A 100 1.38 16.94 4.75
CA HIS A 100 1.22 15.54 5.08
C HIS A 100 -0.24 15.27 5.50
N PRO A 101 -0.83 14.13 5.11
CA PRO A 101 -2.09 13.69 5.72
C PRO A 101 -1.95 13.65 7.24
N GLU A 102 -2.97 14.17 7.92
CA GLU A 102 -3.05 14.11 9.38
C GLU A 102 -3.26 12.64 9.80
N HIS A 103 -2.71 12.27 10.95
CA HIS A 103 -2.99 10.96 11.52
C HIS A 103 -4.47 10.89 11.89
N ALA A 104 -5.09 9.74 11.66
CA ALA A 104 -6.45 9.46 12.08
C ALA A 104 -6.55 9.58 13.60
N ASP A 105 -7.60 10.25 14.07
CA ASP A 105 -8.00 10.26 15.47
C ASP A 105 -8.73 8.93 15.75
N ILE A 106 -7.94 7.88 15.96
CA ILE A 106 -8.39 6.51 16.22
C ILE A 106 -7.87 6.06 17.59
N THR A 107 -8.72 5.38 18.36
CA THR A 107 -8.32 4.82 19.66
C THR A 107 -7.47 3.56 19.50
N ASP A 108 -6.70 3.22 20.53
CA ASP A 108 -5.92 1.97 20.53
C ASP A 108 -6.82 0.73 20.37
N ASP A 109 -8.00 0.72 21.01
CA ASP A 109 -8.93 -0.41 20.93
C ASP A 109 -9.52 -0.58 19.52
N GLU A 110 -9.89 0.52 18.85
CA GLU A 110 -10.37 0.50 17.46
C GLU A 110 -9.27 0.08 16.49
N LEU A 111 -8.04 0.56 16.71
CA LEU A 111 -6.89 0.17 15.90
C LEU A 111 -6.59 -1.34 16.08
N ASP A 112 -6.65 -1.84 17.31
CA ASP A 112 -6.42 -3.25 17.64
C ASP A 112 -7.48 -4.16 17.00
N GLU A 113 -8.75 -3.73 16.95
CA GLU A 113 -9.82 -4.48 16.26
C GLU A 113 -9.54 -4.62 14.76
N VAL A 114 -9.17 -3.52 14.09
CA VAL A 114 -8.85 -3.53 12.66
C VAL A 114 -7.58 -4.33 12.38
N VAL A 115 -6.55 -4.19 13.22
CA VAL A 115 -5.31 -4.97 13.08
C VAL A 115 -5.58 -6.46 13.30
N ALA A 116 -6.43 -6.84 14.25
CA ALA A 116 -6.84 -8.23 14.46
C ALA A 116 -7.58 -8.79 13.24
N GLU A 117 -8.50 -8.04 12.64
CA GLU A 117 -9.20 -8.42 11.41
C GLU A 117 -8.23 -8.66 10.25
N ILE A 118 -7.33 -7.70 9.98
CA ILE A 118 -6.30 -7.82 8.94
C ILE A 118 -5.44 -9.06 9.18
N SER A 119 -5.10 -9.33 10.44
CA SER A 119 -4.25 -10.44 10.83
C SER A 119 -4.91 -11.80 10.69
N ILE A 120 -6.22 -11.87 10.88
CA ILE A 120 -7.03 -13.07 10.59
C ILE A 120 -7.04 -13.31 9.08
N MET A 121 -7.28 -12.27 8.29
CA MET A 121 -7.34 -12.37 6.82
C MET A 121 -5.98 -12.68 6.18
N HIS A 122 -4.91 -12.14 6.76
CA HIS A 122 -3.55 -12.28 6.25
C HIS A 122 -2.66 -12.80 7.38
N SER A 123 -2.55 -14.12 7.48
CA SER A 123 -1.63 -14.74 8.44
C SER A 123 -0.17 -14.47 8.03
N PHE A 124 0.69 -14.12 9.00
CA PHE A 124 2.14 -13.90 8.83
C PHE A 124 2.57 -12.62 8.07
N VAL A 125 1.71 -11.61 7.94
CA VAL A 125 2.15 -10.29 7.46
C VAL A 125 2.84 -9.47 8.54
N GLY A 126 3.86 -8.72 8.14
CA GLY A 126 4.59 -7.80 8.99
C GLY A 126 3.94 -6.43 9.10
N SER A 127 4.46 -5.62 10.02
CA SER A 127 3.97 -4.25 10.30
C SER A 127 3.86 -3.37 9.06
N THR A 128 4.76 -3.47 8.08
CA THR A 128 4.69 -2.71 6.83
C THR A 128 3.48 -3.06 5.98
N ILE A 129 3.09 -4.34 5.92
CA ILE A 129 1.94 -4.77 5.12
C ILE A 129 0.63 -4.44 5.84
N VAL A 130 0.60 -4.62 7.16
CA VAL A 130 -0.53 -4.19 7.99
C VAL A 130 -0.73 -2.68 7.88
N HIS A 131 0.35 -1.91 7.97
CA HIS A 131 0.34 -0.46 7.76
C HIS A 131 -0.23 -0.10 6.38
N GLY A 132 0.22 -0.75 5.31
CA GLY A 132 -0.35 -0.55 3.97
C GLY A 132 -1.85 -0.87 3.86
N HIS A 133 -2.34 -1.85 4.62
CA HIS A 133 -3.78 -2.17 4.69
C HIS A 133 -4.59 -1.11 5.46
N LEU A 134 -4.02 -0.54 6.51
CA LEU A 134 -4.63 0.58 7.24
C LEU A 134 -4.71 1.82 6.34
N GLU A 135 -3.63 2.12 5.64
CA GLU A 135 -3.55 3.22 4.67
C GLU A 135 -4.56 3.06 3.52
N SER A 136 -4.74 1.84 2.99
CA SER A 136 -5.75 1.59 1.94
C SER A 136 -7.20 1.75 2.42
N ARG A 137 -7.44 1.55 3.72
CA ARG A 137 -8.72 1.82 4.40
C ARG A 137 -8.87 3.29 4.82
N GLY A 138 -7.89 4.14 4.54
CA GLY A 138 -7.89 5.56 4.90
C GLY A 138 -7.50 5.85 6.36
N ILE A 139 -7.03 4.84 7.09
CA ILE A 139 -6.60 4.97 8.49
C ILE A 139 -5.10 5.29 8.51
N HIS A 140 -4.76 6.57 8.60
CA HIS A 140 -3.37 7.02 8.71
C HIS A 140 -2.88 6.95 10.15
N VAL A 141 -2.01 5.99 10.44
CA VAL A 141 -1.37 5.86 11.76
C VAL A 141 0.13 5.70 11.61
N SER A 142 0.88 6.11 12.63
CA SER A 142 2.32 5.93 12.61
C SER A 142 2.69 4.45 12.60
N LEU A 143 3.78 4.08 11.92
CA LEU A 143 4.26 2.69 11.92
C LEU A 143 4.59 2.19 13.34
N ALA A 144 4.94 3.10 14.25
CA ALA A 144 5.14 2.77 15.67
C ALA A 144 3.84 2.31 16.34
N HIS A 145 2.74 3.04 16.15
CA HIS A 145 1.42 2.65 16.67
C HIS A 145 0.95 1.32 16.07
N VAL A 146 1.22 1.06 14.78
CA VAL A 146 0.93 -0.24 14.17
C VAL A 146 1.71 -1.37 14.84
N LYS A 147 3.02 -1.15 15.10
CA LYS A 147 3.85 -2.15 15.79
C LYS A 147 3.36 -2.41 17.22
N GLU A 148 2.95 -1.38 17.95
CA GLU A 148 2.40 -1.49 19.30
C GLU A 148 1.06 -2.24 19.29
N SER A 149 0.15 -1.88 18.38
CA SER A 149 -1.13 -2.58 18.18
C SER A 149 -0.92 -4.07 17.85
N MET A 150 -0.02 -4.39 16.92
CA MET A 150 0.33 -5.77 16.60
C MET A 150 0.88 -6.55 17.82
N GLN A 151 1.62 -5.91 18.72
CA GLN A 151 2.11 -6.53 19.95
C GLN A 151 0.99 -6.78 20.96
N ARG A 152 -0.01 -5.88 21.04
CA ARG A 152 -1.18 -6.04 21.91
C ARG A 152 -2.11 -7.15 21.42
N VAL A 153 -2.35 -7.20 20.10
CA VAL A 153 -3.22 -8.20 19.46
C VAL A 153 -2.60 -9.61 19.48
N ASP A 154 -1.27 -9.73 19.32
CA ASP A 154 -0.56 -11.02 19.36
C ASP A 154 0.54 -11.05 20.46
N PRO A 155 0.15 -11.19 21.74
CA PRO A 155 1.09 -11.20 22.86
C PRO A 155 1.99 -12.44 22.88
N MET A 156 1.64 -13.49 22.12
CA MET A 156 2.46 -14.71 22.00
C MET A 156 3.60 -14.57 20.98
N GLY A 157 3.66 -13.46 20.24
CA GLY A 157 4.77 -13.14 19.35
C GLY A 157 4.88 -14.04 18.12
N ARG A 158 3.76 -14.58 17.61
CA ARG A 158 3.74 -15.21 16.28
C ARG A 158 4.26 -14.26 15.20
N TRP A 159 4.13 -12.95 15.39
CA TRP A 159 4.66 -11.94 14.46
C TRP A 159 5.97 -11.29 14.92
N ALA A 160 6.53 -11.65 16.08
CA ALA A 160 7.74 -11.05 16.64
C ALA A 160 8.97 -11.18 15.71
N GLY A 161 9.02 -12.23 14.89
CA GLY A 161 10.05 -12.41 13.87
C GLY A 161 9.94 -11.47 12.66
N ILE A 162 8.78 -10.82 12.49
CA ILE A 162 8.39 -10.04 11.30
C ILE A 162 8.34 -8.52 11.63
N ILE A 163 8.35 -8.12 12.90
CA ILE A 163 8.23 -6.72 13.39
C ILE A 163 9.55 -5.91 13.31
N LYS A 164 10.62 -6.44 12.70
CA LYS A 164 11.93 -5.73 12.60
C LYS A 164 11.80 -4.38 11.89
#